data_AF-A0A965Z5Y6-F1
#
_entry.id   AF-A0A965Z5Y6-F1
#
_cell.length_a   1.000
_cell.length_b   1.000
_cell.length_c   1.000
_cell.angle_alpha   90.00
_cell.angle_beta   90.00
_cell.angle_gamma   90.00
#
_symmetry.space_group_name_H-M   'P 1'
#
loop_
_entity.id
_entity.type
_entity.pdbx_description
1 polymer ?
#
loop_
_entity_poly.entity_id
_entity_poly.type
_entity_poly.pdbx_seq_one_letter_code
_entity_poly.pdbx_strand_id
1 'polypeptide(L)'
;MKTTTRTPGSLPTGQTAEKGFRSSWNGSRYREFLLLIAPLLLFSAYPLLRSFEHAGNSGVFGGVRMTGALIALSAGCAFIARFAGPGRRFYLFAGLAFFVAGAEDLAAGFLELAGASLFQAPREAVLRSSIAFRTLTPLLLMAPLVISAGKGVPRRPGRELLPALLSVPLIIALTLYAALNGSPLPFHTLLSRPLDFLSAALFTAALIVYAREFRRSGESITWWLGLSIGVMLAGQSLLLFSREIYDPFFAAARVCSILGYAASLLGFSLHQLSVEDDQNWTVFRMSAEVDRINAAYLEDVVLEKIREVADSHMATILAMSKLAESRDDETGRHIERTQELCRVLARKMRELPRYASVIDDAFIENIYHAASLHDIGKVGIPDAVLLKEGALSEEEREMIRRHPGIGAATLERVR
;
A
#
# COMPACT_ATOMS: atom_id res chain seq x y z
N MET A 1 -11.25 -45.64 4.46
CA MET A 1 -10.82 -44.22 4.48
C MET A 1 -11.48 -43.53 3.30
N LYS A 2 -12.44 -42.62 3.53
CA LYS A 2 -13.09 -41.84 2.46
C LYS A 2 -12.14 -40.69 2.07
N THR A 3 -11.52 -40.80 0.91
CA THR A 3 -10.73 -39.73 0.30
C THR A 3 -11.68 -38.68 -0.28
N THR A 4 -11.76 -37.54 0.38
CA THR A 4 -12.39 -36.33 -0.15
C THR A 4 -11.48 -35.77 -1.25
N THR A 5 -11.83 -36.02 -2.51
CA THR A 5 -11.31 -35.30 -3.65
C THR A 5 -11.76 -33.84 -3.55
N ARG A 6 -10.89 -32.98 -3.02
CA ARG A 6 -11.02 -31.52 -3.20
C ARG A 6 -10.74 -31.25 -4.68
N THR A 7 -11.79 -30.95 -5.43
CA THR A 7 -11.69 -30.29 -6.72
C THR A 7 -10.81 -29.05 -6.59
N PRO A 8 -9.93 -28.74 -7.56
CA PRO A 8 -9.19 -27.48 -7.56
C PRO A 8 -10.24 -26.37 -7.67
N GLY A 9 -10.39 -25.59 -6.59
CA GLY A 9 -11.25 -24.42 -6.62
C GLY A 9 -10.76 -23.49 -7.72
N SER A 10 -11.64 -23.15 -8.66
CA SER A 10 -11.40 -22.08 -9.62
C SER A 10 -10.85 -20.87 -8.88
N LEU A 11 -9.66 -20.41 -9.25
CA LEU A 11 -9.07 -19.19 -8.73
C LEU A 11 -10.12 -18.08 -8.82
N PRO A 12 -10.37 -17.33 -7.72
CA PRO A 12 -11.40 -16.30 -7.72
C PRO A 12 -11.13 -15.33 -8.87
N THR A 13 -12.13 -15.15 -9.75
CA THR A 13 -12.08 -14.14 -10.81
C THR A 13 -11.78 -12.79 -10.17
N GLY A 14 -11.01 -11.93 -10.84
CA GLY A 14 -10.52 -10.66 -10.26
C GLY A 14 -11.59 -9.82 -9.55
N GLN A 15 -12.85 -9.88 -10.00
CA GLN A 15 -14.01 -9.22 -9.37
C GLN A 15 -14.42 -9.81 -8.00
N THR A 16 -14.30 -11.13 -7.80
CA THR A 16 -14.67 -11.78 -6.53
C THR A 16 -13.63 -11.53 -5.45
N ALA A 17 -12.34 -11.49 -5.83
CA ALA A 17 -11.26 -11.12 -4.94
C ALA A 17 -11.28 -9.61 -4.60
N GLU A 18 -11.65 -8.75 -5.56
CA GLU A 18 -11.88 -7.32 -5.35
C GLU A 18 -13.02 -7.03 -4.36
N LYS A 19 -14.16 -7.73 -4.49
CA LYS A 19 -15.28 -7.63 -3.54
C LYS A 19 -14.90 -8.13 -2.14
N GLY A 20 -14.16 -9.23 -2.05
CA GLY A 20 -13.69 -9.79 -0.78
C GLY A 20 -12.69 -8.87 -0.06
N PHE A 21 -11.73 -8.30 -0.79
CA PHE A 21 -10.77 -7.33 -0.26
C PHE A 21 -11.45 -6.07 0.26
N ARG A 22 -12.40 -5.50 -0.51
CA ARG A 22 -13.20 -4.34 -0.06
C ARG A 22 -14.02 -4.62 1.21
N SER A 23 -14.43 -5.88 1.43
CA SER A 23 -15.16 -6.26 2.65
C SER A 23 -14.27 -6.57 3.86
N SER A 24 -13.01 -6.98 3.65
CA SER A 24 -12.09 -7.34 4.73
C SER A 24 -11.16 -6.19 5.14
N TRP A 25 -11.17 -5.07 4.41
CA TRP A 25 -10.26 -3.97 4.66
C TRP A 25 -10.56 -3.30 6.01
N ASN A 26 -9.54 -3.31 6.88
CA ASN A 26 -9.60 -2.92 8.27
C ASN A 26 -9.49 -1.39 8.45
N GLY A 27 -10.19 -0.63 7.61
CA GLY A 27 -10.40 0.81 7.77
C GLY A 27 -11.18 1.18 9.03
N SER A 28 -11.52 0.19 9.88
CA SER A 28 -12.24 0.38 11.13
C SER A 28 -11.48 1.31 12.06
N ARG A 29 -10.16 1.14 12.26
CA ARG A 29 -9.40 1.99 13.20
C ARG A 29 -9.35 3.47 12.80
N TYR A 30 -9.25 3.77 11.50
CA TYR A 30 -9.26 5.15 11.02
C TYR A 30 -10.66 5.73 10.89
N ARG A 31 -11.66 4.91 10.55
CA ARG A 31 -13.08 5.29 10.65
C ARG A 31 -13.45 5.58 12.09
N GLU A 32 -12.99 4.77 13.05
CA GLU A 32 -13.14 4.97 14.49
C GLU A 32 -12.45 6.28 14.92
N PHE A 33 -11.25 6.58 14.42
CA PHE A 33 -10.56 7.85 14.68
C PHE A 33 -11.31 9.08 14.12
N LEU A 34 -11.81 9.01 12.88
CA LEU A 34 -12.66 10.05 12.29
C LEU A 34 -14.00 10.20 13.02
N LEU A 35 -14.60 9.08 13.44
CA LEU A 35 -15.81 9.03 14.26
C LEU A 35 -15.57 9.54 15.69
N LEU A 36 -14.33 9.57 16.18
CA LEU A 36 -13.94 10.18 17.46
C LEU A 36 -13.68 11.70 17.31
N ILE A 37 -13.06 12.14 16.20
CA ILE A 37 -12.73 13.55 15.97
C ILE A 37 -13.94 14.37 15.52
N ALA A 38 -14.85 13.82 14.69
CA ALA A 38 -16.01 14.56 14.21
C ALA A 38 -16.95 15.03 15.35
N PRO A 39 -17.27 14.21 16.38
CA PRO A 39 -17.97 14.66 17.57
C PRO A 39 -17.18 15.70 18.35
N LEU A 40 -15.85 15.56 18.49
CA LEU A 40 -14.99 16.54 19.18
C LEU A 40 -14.98 17.91 18.49
N LEU A 41 -14.96 17.93 17.15
CA LEU A 41 -15.09 19.16 16.35
C LEU A 41 -16.49 19.78 16.50
N LEU A 42 -17.56 18.98 16.48
CA LEU A 42 -18.94 19.43 16.72
C LEU A 42 -19.15 19.92 18.17
N PHE A 43 -18.56 19.25 19.17
CA PHE A 43 -18.63 19.61 20.58
C PHE A 43 -17.81 20.87 20.88
N SER A 44 -16.69 21.08 20.20
CA SER A 44 -15.92 22.33 20.28
C SER A 44 -16.69 23.54 19.74
N ALA A 45 -17.65 23.31 18.83
CA ALA A 45 -18.54 24.33 18.29
C ALA A 45 -19.76 24.64 19.18
N TYR A 46 -20.03 23.82 20.20
CA TYR A 46 -21.20 24.00 21.08
C TYR A 46 -21.08 25.23 22.02
N PRO A 47 -19.95 25.48 22.71
CA PRO A 47 -19.73 26.74 23.44
C PRO A 47 -19.73 27.98 22.53
N LEU A 48 -19.35 27.81 21.26
CA LEU A 48 -19.30 28.86 20.24
C LEU A 48 -20.69 29.37 19.85
N LEU A 49 -21.68 28.49 19.68
CA LEU A 49 -23.06 28.90 19.43
C LEU A 49 -23.68 29.64 20.63
N ARG A 50 -23.26 29.28 21.85
CA ARG A 50 -23.67 29.95 23.10
C ARG A 50 -22.90 31.25 23.40
N SER A 51 -21.78 31.51 22.72
CA SER A 51 -20.96 32.71 22.93
C SER A 51 -21.60 34.00 22.42
N PHE A 52 -22.60 33.91 21.53
CA PHE A 52 -23.41 35.06 21.13
C PHE A 52 -24.23 35.65 22.30
N GLU A 53 -24.50 34.87 23.36
CA GLU A 53 -25.17 35.33 24.58
C GLU A 53 -24.20 35.89 25.64
N HIS A 54 -22.88 35.74 25.45
CA HIS A 54 -21.84 36.05 26.46
C HIS A 54 -20.84 37.13 26.01
N ALA A 55 -21.31 38.10 25.21
CA ALA A 55 -20.49 39.22 24.74
C ALA A 55 -19.73 39.88 25.92
N GLY A 56 -18.39 39.89 25.85
CA GLY A 56 -17.51 40.50 26.85
C GLY A 56 -16.85 39.56 27.88
N ASN A 57 -17.11 38.25 27.88
CA ASN A 57 -16.46 37.32 28.82
C ASN A 57 -15.14 36.72 28.26
N SER A 58 -13.99 37.25 28.68
CA SER A 58 -12.67 36.82 28.20
C SER A 58 -12.35 35.33 28.42
N GLY A 59 -12.91 34.69 29.46
CA GLY A 59 -12.66 33.28 29.76
C GLY A 59 -13.27 32.33 28.72
N VAL A 60 -14.47 32.64 28.22
CA VAL A 60 -15.14 31.84 27.17
C VAL A 60 -14.38 31.95 25.85
N PHE A 61 -13.92 33.15 25.49
CA PHE A 61 -13.14 33.38 24.28
C PHE A 61 -11.75 32.72 24.34
N GLY A 62 -11.10 32.74 25.51
CA GLY A 62 -9.84 32.02 25.74
C GLY A 62 -9.99 30.52 25.52
N GLY A 63 -11.03 29.90 26.09
CA GLY A 63 -11.30 28.47 25.90
C GLY A 63 -11.60 28.08 24.45
N VAL A 64 -12.38 28.88 23.73
CA VAL A 64 -12.62 28.70 22.30
C VAL A 64 -11.32 28.75 21.50
N ARG A 65 -10.47 29.74 21.79
CA ARG A 65 -9.19 29.91 21.08
C ARG A 65 -8.23 28.74 21.35
N MET A 66 -8.14 28.28 22.60
CA MET A 66 -7.33 27.10 22.95
C MET A 66 -7.81 25.84 22.23
N THR A 67 -9.12 25.69 22.03
CA THR A 67 -9.66 24.53 21.30
C THR A 67 -9.26 24.56 19.82
N GLY A 68 -9.36 25.72 19.18
CA GLY A 68 -8.83 25.93 17.83
C GLY A 68 -7.34 25.68 17.70
N ALA A 69 -6.57 26.13 18.70
CA ALA A 69 -5.13 25.94 18.76
C ALA A 69 -4.73 24.47 18.75
N LEU A 70 -5.43 23.62 19.52
CA LEU A 70 -5.17 22.17 19.55
C LEU A 70 -5.43 21.51 18.19
N ILE A 71 -6.47 21.92 17.47
CA ILE A 71 -6.78 21.42 16.12
C ILE A 71 -5.67 21.84 15.15
N ALA A 72 -5.26 23.11 15.19
CA ALA A 72 -4.19 23.64 14.33
C ALA A 72 -2.83 22.97 14.59
N LEU A 73 -2.45 22.78 15.86
CA LEU A 73 -1.24 22.05 16.25
C LEU A 73 -1.29 20.60 15.77
N SER A 74 -2.43 19.93 15.93
CA SER A 74 -2.61 18.56 15.48
C SER A 74 -2.46 18.44 13.96
N ALA A 75 -3.10 19.34 13.20
CA ALA A 75 -2.94 19.42 11.75
C ALA A 75 -1.47 19.69 11.38
N GLY A 76 -0.84 20.70 11.99
CA GLY A 76 0.54 21.06 11.72
C GLY A 76 1.52 19.92 11.95
N CYS A 77 1.43 19.25 13.10
CA CYS A 77 2.23 18.07 13.42
C CYS A 77 2.01 16.93 12.43
N ALA A 78 0.76 16.66 12.03
CA ALA A 78 0.43 15.60 11.08
C ALA A 78 1.04 15.85 9.70
N PHE A 79 0.94 17.08 9.20
CA PHE A 79 1.57 17.50 7.94
C PHE A 79 3.10 17.44 8.02
N ILE A 80 3.70 17.93 9.11
CA ILE A 80 5.16 17.89 9.30
C ILE A 80 5.64 16.43 9.34
N ALA A 81 5.03 15.58 10.16
CA ALA A 81 5.42 14.17 10.27
C ALA A 81 5.33 13.43 8.93
N ARG A 82 4.29 13.73 8.12
CA ARG A 82 4.11 13.11 6.81
C ARG A 82 5.06 13.65 5.74
N PHE A 83 5.34 14.94 5.74
CA PHE A 83 6.01 15.64 4.62
C PHE A 83 7.41 16.17 4.96
N ALA A 84 7.97 15.90 6.14
CA ALA A 84 9.35 16.25 6.51
C ALA A 84 10.41 15.51 5.68
N GLY A 85 10.06 14.38 5.05
CA GLY A 85 10.94 13.65 4.16
C GLY A 85 11.19 14.33 2.80
N PRO A 86 12.04 13.74 1.93
CA PRO A 86 12.52 14.38 0.70
C PRO A 86 11.49 14.58 -0.44
N GLY A 87 10.19 14.38 -0.21
CA GLY A 87 9.21 14.27 -1.29
C GLY A 87 8.51 15.57 -1.69
N ARG A 88 8.01 16.38 -0.74
CA ARG A 88 6.98 17.40 -1.06
C ARG A 88 7.02 18.61 -0.10
N ARG A 89 8.02 19.48 -0.30
CA ARG A 89 8.24 20.68 0.52
C ARG A 89 7.04 21.64 0.57
N PHE A 90 6.19 21.66 -0.47
CA PHE A 90 4.98 22.48 -0.51
C PHE A 90 4.05 22.24 0.69
N TYR A 91 3.77 20.97 1.02
CA TYR A 91 2.89 20.60 2.14
C TYR A 91 3.57 20.72 3.51
N LEU A 92 4.91 20.68 3.54
CA LEU A 92 5.67 20.91 4.77
C LEU A 92 5.47 22.36 5.28
N PHE A 93 5.49 23.35 4.38
CA PHE A 93 5.23 24.74 4.76
C PHE A 93 3.77 24.96 5.19
N ALA A 94 2.82 24.25 4.58
CA ALA A 94 1.43 24.23 5.05
C ALA A 94 1.37 23.72 6.51
N GLY A 95 2.06 22.61 6.80
CA GLY A 95 2.15 22.07 8.16
C GLY A 95 2.81 23.03 9.15
N LEU A 96 3.91 23.67 8.77
CA LEU A 96 4.57 24.67 9.60
C LEU A 96 3.68 25.88 9.87
N ALA A 97 2.91 26.34 8.87
CA ALA A 97 1.96 27.42 9.03
C ALA A 97 0.88 27.09 10.06
N PHE A 98 0.24 25.92 9.98
CA PHE A 98 -0.76 25.50 10.96
C PHE A 98 -0.17 25.26 12.36
N PHE A 99 1.05 24.73 12.44
CA PHE A 99 1.73 24.55 13.71
C PHE A 99 1.98 25.90 14.41
N VAL A 100 2.50 26.88 13.66
CA VAL A 100 2.75 28.23 14.17
C VAL A 100 1.44 28.92 14.55
N ALA A 101 0.40 28.82 13.72
CA ALA A 101 -0.92 29.36 14.01
C ALA A 101 -1.52 28.77 15.29
N GLY A 102 -1.38 27.46 15.48
CA GLY A 102 -1.81 26.78 16.70
C GLY A 102 -1.02 27.21 17.93
N ALA A 103 0.30 27.36 17.84
CA ALA A 103 1.13 27.85 18.94
C ALA A 103 0.77 29.30 19.34
N GLU A 104 0.50 30.16 18.35
CA GLU A 104 0.00 31.52 18.56
C GLU A 104 -1.34 31.51 19.31
N ASP A 105 -2.33 30.80 18.76
CA ASP A 105 -3.67 30.77 19.34
C ASP A 105 -3.65 30.17 20.76
N LEU A 106 -2.77 29.21 21.03
CA LEU A 106 -2.58 28.62 22.37
C LEU A 106 -2.02 29.65 23.35
N ALA A 107 -0.95 30.35 22.98
CA ALA A 107 -0.33 31.38 23.82
C ALA A 107 -1.30 32.53 24.11
N ALA A 108 -2.01 33.00 23.08
CA ALA A 108 -3.00 34.06 23.21
C ALA A 108 -4.22 33.62 24.04
N GLY A 109 -4.66 32.36 23.90
CA GLY A 109 -5.73 31.81 24.73
C GLY A 109 -5.34 31.70 26.20
N PHE A 110 -4.10 31.30 26.50
CA PHE A 110 -3.59 31.26 27.87
C PHE A 110 -3.51 32.65 28.50
N LEU A 111 -3.07 33.67 27.74
CA LEU A 111 -3.04 35.06 28.20
C LEU A 111 -4.44 35.61 28.48
N GLU A 112 -5.44 35.26 27.66
CA GLU A 112 -6.85 35.67 27.88
C GLU A 112 -7.45 35.00 29.11
N LEU A 113 -7.07 33.75 29.40
CA LEU A 113 -7.51 33.01 30.58
C LEU A 113 -6.79 33.51 31.86
N ALA A 114 -5.49 33.78 31.77
CA ALA A 114 -4.66 34.24 32.90
C ALA A 114 -4.87 35.72 33.24
N GLY A 115 -5.16 36.56 32.25
CA GLY A 115 -5.52 37.97 32.44
C GLY A 115 -6.83 38.17 33.20
N ALA A 116 -7.64 37.12 33.33
CA ALA A 116 -8.83 37.12 34.17
C ALA A 116 -8.55 36.91 35.67
N SER A 117 -7.32 36.51 36.08
CA SER A 117 -7.06 36.19 37.51
C SER A 117 -5.64 36.43 38.05
N LEU A 118 -4.58 36.47 37.22
CA LEU A 118 -3.18 36.41 37.73
C LEU A 118 -2.26 37.55 37.29
N PHE A 119 -2.50 38.19 36.14
CA PHE A 119 -1.68 39.31 35.67
C PHE A 119 -2.58 40.40 35.06
N GLN A 120 -2.64 41.57 35.71
CA GLN A 120 -3.24 42.79 35.13
C GLN A 120 -2.35 43.30 33.98
N ALA A 121 -2.18 42.51 32.92
CA ALA A 121 -1.49 42.96 31.72
C ALA A 121 -2.34 44.05 31.05
N PRO A 122 -1.77 45.22 30.68
CA PRO A 122 -2.52 46.27 30.04
C PRO A 122 -3.12 45.75 28.72
N ARG A 123 -4.41 46.04 28.47
CA ARG A 123 -5.15 45.61 27.26
C ARG A 123 -4.40 45.90 25.96
N GLU A 124 -3.57 46.95 25.94
CA GLU A 124 -2.72 47.31 24.80
C GLU A 124 -1.62 46.29 24.48
N ALA A 125 -1.03 45.63 25.49
CA ALA A 125 0.02 44.62 25.28
C ALA A 125 -0.56 43.32 24.67
N VAL A 126 -1.79 42.97 25.05
CA VAL A 126 -2.55 41.85 24.45
C VAL A 126 -2.96 42.18 23.01
N LEU A 127 -3.34 43.44 22.74
CA LEU A 127 -3.73 43.89 21.40
C LEU A 127 -2.53 43.93 20.42
N ARG A 128 -1.37 44.46 20.86
CA ARG A 128 -0.17 44.57 20.02
C ARG A 128 0.50 43.23 19.73
N SER A 129 0.49 42.30 20.69
CA SER A 129 1.00 40.94 20.48
C SER A 129 0.14 40.18 19.47
N SER A 130 -1.19 40.29 19.55
CA SER A 130 -2.10 39.59 18.63
C SER A 130 -1.97 39.98 17.15
N ILE A 131 -1.49 41.19 16.82
CA ILE A 131 -1.35 41.64 15.43
C ILE A 131 -0.09 41.10 14.75
N ALA A 132 1.01 41.03 15.50
CA ALA A 132 2.28 40.51 14.98
C ALA A 132 2.12 39.04 14.58
N PHE A 133 1.48 38.23 15.41
CA PHE A 133 1.38 36.79 15.17
C PHE A 133 0.44 36.45 13.98
N ARG A 134 -0.67 37.19 13.79
CA ARG A 134 -1.65 37.00 12.69
C ARG A 134 -1.12 37.17 11.26
N THR A 135 0.05 37.78 11.07
CA THR A 135 0.66 37.96 9.74
C THR A 135 1.63 36.83 9.37
N LEU A 136 2.08 36.05 10.35
CA LEU A 136 3.09 35.01 10.17
C LEU A 136 2.53 33.78 9.46
N THR A 137 1.32 33.36 9.84
CA THR A 137 0.62 32.20 9.24
C THR A 137 0.41 32.32 7.73
N PRO A 138 -0.23 33.38 7.19
CA PRO A 138 -0.42 33.50 5.75
C PRO A 138 0.89 33.68 4.99
N LEU A 139 1.92 34.22 5.64
CA LEU A 139 3.25 34.32 5.04
C LEU A 139 3.90 32.94 4.90
N LEU A 140 3.80 32.08 5.92
CA LEU A 140 4.29 30.69 5.84
C LEU A 140 3.54 29.89 4.77
N LEU A 141 2.23 30.12 4.61
CA LEU A 141 1.44 29.55 3.51
C LEU A 141 1.90 30.06 2.13
N MET A 142 2.53 31.22 2.06
CA MET A 142 3.10 31.78 0.82
C MET A 142 4.53 31.33 0.54
N ALA A 143 5.25 30.82 1.54
CA ALA A 143 6.64 30.35 1.40
C ALA A 143 6.88 29.35 0.24
N PRO A 144 5.95 28.44 -0.11
CA PRO A 144 6.12 27.56 -1.26
C PRO A 144 6.34 28.27 -2.60
N LEU A 145 5.86 29.50 -2.80
CA LEU A 145 6.10 30.26 -4.03
C LEU A 145 7.57 30.62 -4.24
N VAL A 146 8.24 31.05 -3.17
CA VAL A 146 9.63 31.53 -3.23
C VAL A 146 10.58 30.36 -3.50
N ILE A 147 10.24 29.18 -3.00
CA ILE A 147 11.10 27.99 -3.05
C ILE A 147 10.81 27.12 -4.29
N SER A 148 9.56 27.07 -4.76
CA SER A 148 9.17 26.32 -5.97
C SER A 148 9.57 27.01 -7.28
N ALA A 149 9.89 28.32 -7.25
CA ALA A 149 10.40 29.06 -8.40
C ALA A 149 11.80 28.60 -8.87
N GLY A 150 12.53 27.86 -8.02
CA GLY A 150 13.78 27.18 -8.39
C GLY A 150 13.49 25.90 -9.18
N LYS A 151 13.20 26.02 -10.48
CA LYS A 151 13.14 24.87 -11.40
C LYS A 151 14.52 24.22 -11.50
N GLY A 152 14.81 23.23 -10.67
CA GLY A 152 16.04 22.44 -10.79
C GLY A 152 16.07 21.32 -9.77
N VAL A 153 16.25 20.09 -10.27
CA VAL A 153 16.55 18.86 -9.53
C VAL A 153 17.33 19.14 -8.23
N PRO A 154 16.93 18.61 -7.07
CA PRO A 154 17.57 18.93 -5.80
C PRO A 154 19.01 18.40 -5.78
N ARG A 155 20.00 19.27 -6.01
CA ARG A 155 21.41 18.98 -5.73
C ARG A 155 21.70 19.33 -4.27
N ARG A 156 21.59 18.28 -3.43
CA ARG A 156 21.98 18.16 -2.00
C ARG A 156 20.91 18.55 -0.95
N PRO A 157 20.69 17.72 0.10
CA PRO A 157 19.51 17.80 0.97
C PRO A 157 19.58 18.84 2.10
N GLY A 158 20.60 19.72 2.16
CA GLY A 158 20.89 20.48 3.39
C GLY A 158 21.07 22.00 3.28
N ARG A 159 21.24 22.57 2.08
CA ARG A 159 21.65 23.98 1.95
C ARG A 159 20.53 25.00 1.70
N GLU A 160 19.35 24.55 1.30
CA GLU A 160 18.19 25.44 1.03
C GLU A 160 17.25 25.63 2.22
N LEU A 161 17.42 24.85 3.31
CA LEU A 161 16.72 25.12 4.56
C LEU A 161 17.24 26.41 5.22
N LEU A 162 18.51 26.76 5.02
CA LEU A 162 19.15 27.88 5.69
C LEU A 162 18.54 29.24 5.29
N PRO A 163 18.32 29.57 3.99
CA PRO A 163 17.65 30.82 3.61
C PRO A 163 16.19 30.88 4.04
N ALA A 164 15.47 29.74 4.02
CA ALA A 164 14.07 29.67 4.47
C ALA A 164 13.95 29.83 6.00
N LEU A 165 14.80 29.14 6.76
CA LEU A 165 14.94 29.29 8.21
C LEU A 165 15.49 30.65 8.63
N LEU A 166 16.23 31.37 7.77
CA LEU A 166 16.69 32.75 7.99
C LEU A 166 15.63 33.78 7.63
N SER A 167 14.75 33.48 6.67
CA SER A 167 13.63 34.36 6.31
C SER A 167 12.60 34.46 7.44
N VAL A 168 12.37 33.38 8.19
CA VAL A 168 11.44 33.35 9.33
C VAL A 168 11.83 34.33 10.46
N PRO A 169 13.08 34.37 10.99
CA PRO A 169 13.52 35.38 11.94
C PRO A 169 13.52 36.80 11.39
N LEU A 170 13.86 37.00 10.10
CA LEU A 170 13.81 38.32 9.47
C LEU A 170 12.37 38.84 9.38
N ILE A 171 11.42 37.95 9.09
CA ILE A 171 9.99 38.26 9.04
C ILE A 171 9.46 38.50 10.45
N ILE A 172 9.80 37.66 11.42
CA ILE A 172 9.48 37.88 12.84
C ILE A 172 10.03 39.24 13.30
N ALA A 173 11.25 39.61 12.88
CA ALA A 173 11.86 40.90 13.20
C ALA A 173 11.17 42.09 12.52
N LEU A 174 10.78 41.98 11.24
CA LEU A 174 10.02 43.00 10.51
C LEU A 174 8.62 43.19 11.10
N THR A 175 7.99 42.09 11.51
CA THR A 175 6.66 42.09 12.12
C THR A 175 6.71 42.64 13.56
N LEU A 176 7.74 42.32 14.35
CA LEU A 176 8.01 42.98 15.63
C LEU A 176 8.28 44.48 15.43
N TYR A 177 9.08 44.85 14.44
CA TYR A 177 9.43 46.25 14.14
C TYR A 177 8.20 47.08 13.74
N ALA A 178 7.28 46.51 12.94
CA ALA A 178 6.02 47.14 12.58
C ALA A 178 5.05 47.26 13.78
N ALA A 179 5.00 46.24 14.65
CA ALA A 179 4.19 46.26 15.87
C ALA A 179 4.70 47.25 16.92
N LEU A 180 6.01 47.53 16.95
CA LEU A 180 6.65 48.44 17.89
C LEU A 180 6.60 49.92 17.44
N ASN A 181 6.53 50.22 16.14
CA ASN A 181 6.69 51.60 15.62
C ASN A 181 5.40 52.35 15.25
N GLY A 182 4.22 51.84 15.59
CA GLY A 182 3.00 52.64 15.83
C GLY A 182 2.69 53.79 14.85
N SER A 183 2.95 53.64 13.55
CA SER A 183 2.71 54.72 12.58
C SER A 183 1.23 54.70 12.19
N PRO A 184 0.49 55.83 12.29
CA PRO A 184 -0.90 55.88 11.87
C PRO A 184 -0.98 55.76 10.34
N LEU A 185 -1.26 54.56 9.85
CA LEU A 185 -1.55 54.31 8.43
C LEU A 185 -2.80 55.11 8.03
N PRO A 186 -2.85 55.75 6.85
CA PRO A 186 -3.87 56.75 6.45
C PRO A 186 -5.33 56.26 6.36
N PHE A 187 -5.63 55.02 6.75
CA PHE A 187 -6.94 54.37 6.65
C PHE A 187 -7.71 54.27 7.98
N HIS A 188 -7.23 54.91 9.06
CA HIS A 188 -7.85 54.86 10.40
C HIS A 188 -9.30 55.40 10.45
N THR A 189 -9.75 56.09 9.41
CA THR A 189 -11.13 56.61 9.27
C THR A 189 -12.09 55.64 8.58
N LEU A 190 -11.60 54.67 7.80
CA LEU A 190 -12.40 53.71 7.02
C LEU A 190 -12.36 52.28 7.60
N LEU A 191 -11.26 51.88 8.23
CA LEU A 191 -11.05 50.55 8.80
C LEU A 191 -10.71 50.65 10.28
N SER A 192 -11.43 49.92 11.12
CA SER A 192 -11.18 49.88 12.56
C SER A 192 -9.85 49.21 12.93
N ARG A 193 -9.32 48.35 12.04
CA ARG A 193 -8.05 47.62 12.23
C ARG A 193 -7.22 47.53 10.93
N PRO A 194 -6.41 48.55 10.59
CA PRO A 194 -5.69 48.60 9.31
C PRO A 194 -4.60 47.54 9.15
N LEU A 195 -4.06 46.96 10.23
CA LEU A 195 -3.06 45.90 10.16
C LEU A 195 -3.67 44.53 9.84
N ASP A 196 -4.96 44.29 10.15
CA ASP A 196 -5.66 43.07 9.75
C ASP A 196 -5.90 43.04 8.22
N PHE A 197 -5.87 44.19 7.53
CA PHE A 197 -5.95 44.28 6.07
C PHE A 197 -4.74 43.65 5.39
N LEU A 198 -3.54 43.87 5.94
CA LEU A 198 -2.32 43.22 5.46
C LEU A 198 -2.42 41.70 5.57
N SER A 199 -2.92 41.18 6.69
CA SER A 199 -3.12 39.74 6.87
C SER A 199 -4.16 39.18 5.87
N ALA A 200 -5.29 39.87 5.67
CA ALA A 200 -6.29 39.46 4.68
C ALA A 200 -5.74 39.47 3.23
N ALA A 201 -4.91 40.45 2.88
CA ALA A 201 -4.23 40.49 1.59
C ALA A 201 -3.26 39.31 1.41
N LEU A 202 -2.50 38.96 2.45
CA LEU A 202 -1.60 37.79 2.43
C LEU A 202 -2.37 36.47 2.32
N PHE A 203 -3.50 36.31 3.04
CA PHE A 203 -4.37 35.14 2.89
C PHE A 203 -5.00 35.03 1.49
N THR A 204 -5.36 36.17 0.89
CA THR A 204 -5.86 36.21 -0.49
C THR A 204 -4.78 35.74 -1.47
N ALA A 205 -3.55 36.22 -1.29
CA ALA A 205 -2.42 35.76 -2.09
C ALA A 205 -2.19 34.25 -1.88
N ALA A 206 -2.20 33.76 -0.64
CA ALA A 206 -2.06 32.33 -0.32
C ALA A 206 -3.14 31.49 -1.01
N LEU A 207 -4.40 31.94 -0.98
CA LEU A 207 -5.50 31.25 -1.66
C LEU A 207 -5.25 31.10 -3.16
N ILE A 208 -4.73 32.14 -3.82
CA ILE A 208 -4.37 32.11 -5.24
C ILE A 208 -3.27 31.05 -5.51
N VAL A 209 -2.28 30.94 -4.62
CA VAL A 209 -1.21 29.93 -4.73
C VAL A 209 -1.78 28.53 -4.68
N TYR A 210 -2.58 28.23 -3.66
CA TYR A 210 -3.15 26.90 -3.48
C TYR A 210 -4.18 26.56 -4.57
N ALA A 211 -4.94 27.53 -5.07
CA ALA A 211 -5.83 27.34 -6.21
C ALA A 211 -5.08 27.08 -7.53
N ARG A 212 -3.90 27.70 -7.71
CA ARG A 212 -3.01 27.40 -8.85
C ARG A 212 -2.39 26.02 -8.72
N GLU A 213 -1.91 25.65 -7.52
CA GLU A 213 -1.31 24.34 -7.29
C GLU A 213 -2.36 23.22 -7.43
N PHE A 214 -3.59 23.41 -6.95
CA PHE A 214 -4.68 22.44 -7.16
C PHE A 214 -4.96 22.20 -8.64
N ARG A 215 -5.02 23.27 -9.46
CA ARG A 215 -5.16 23.13 -10.91
C ARG A 215 -3.99 22.42 -11.58
N ARG A 216 -2.79 22.48 -10.99
CA ARG A 216 -1.57 21.84 -11.51
C ARG A 216 -1.43 20.38 -11.08
N SER A 217 -1.70 20.08 -9.82
CA SER A 217 -1.45 18.78 -9.20
C SER A 217 -2.68 17.86 -9.26
N GLY A 218 -3.89 18.43 -9.26
CA GLY A 218 -5.14 17.67 -9.14
C GLY A 218 -5.32 16.96 -7.80
N GLU A 219 -4.45 17.21 -6.82
CA GLU A 219 -4.45 16.45 -5.57
C GLU A 219 -5.52 16.94 -4.61
N SER A 220 -6.36 16.03 -4.12
CA SER A 220 -7.44 16.32 -3.16
C SER A 220 -6.95 17.12 -1.94
N ILE A 221 -5.74 16.83 -1.42
CA ILE A 221 -5.18 17.54 -0.27
C ILE A 221 -4.97 19.04 -0.52
N THR A 222 -4.63 19.46 -1.75
CA THR A 222 -4.48 20.90 -2.08
C THR A 222 -5.82 21.62 -2.10
N TRP A 223 -6.88 20.95 -2.51
CA TRP A 223 -8.24 21.50 -2.49
C TRP A 223 -8.69 21.78 -1.06
N TRP A 224 -8.49 20.83 -0.15
CA TRP A 224 -8.82 20.99 1.27
C TRP A 224 -8.01 22.09 1.95
N LEU A 225 -6.73 22.22 1.61
CA LEU A 225 -5.90 23.33 2.05
C LEU A 225 -6.40 24.66 1.49
N GLY A 226 -6.79 24.72 0.22
CA GLY A 226 -7.43 25.90 -0.38
C GLY A 226 -8.74 26.28 0.32
N LEU A 227 -9.59 25.30 0.63
CA LEU A 227 -10.83 25.51 1.39
C LEU A 227 -10.53 26.07 2.79
N SER A 228 -9.58 25.47 3.51
CA SER A 228 -9.12 25.93 4.82
C SER A 228 -8.68 27.40 4.78
N ILE A 229 -7.81 27.75 3.82
CA ILE A 229 -7.31 29.11 3.61
C ILE A 229 -8.47 30.07 3.27
N GLY A 230 -9.42 29.66 2.45
CA GLY A 230 -10.60 30.45 2.10
C GLY A 230 -11.49 30.76 3.31
N VAL A 231 -11.71 29.78 4.19
CA VAL A 231 -12.47 29.99 5.44
C VAL A 231 -11.70 30.91 6.39
N MET A 232 -10.38 30.74 6.52
CA MET A 232 -9.54 31.64 7.33
C MET A 232 -9.53 33.07 6.79
N LEU A 233 -9.50 33.26 5.47
CA LEU A 233 -9.62 34.56 4.82
C LEU A 233 -10.95 35.24 5.14
N ALA A 234 -12.06 34.49 5.14
CA ALA A 234 -13.37 35.01 5.54
C ALA A 234 -13.33 35.49 7.01
N GLY A 235 -12.72 34.71 7.90
CA GLY A 235 -12.51 35.11 9.30
C GLY A 235 -11.68 36.38 9.44
N GLN A 236 -10.58 36.48 8.68
CA GLN A 236 -9.72 37.66 8.70
C GLN A 236 -10.42 38.91 8.13
N SER A 237 -11.31 38.72 7.17
CA SER A 237 -12.14 39.79 6.61
C SER A 237 -13.17 40.31 7.61
N LEU A 238 -13.77 39.42 8.43
CA LEU A 238 -14.68 39.81 9.50
C LEU A 238 -14.00 40.67 10.58
N LEU A 239 -12.70 40.42 10.85
CA LEU A 239 -11.94 41.22 11.82
C LEU A 239 -11.74 42.68 11.39
N LEU A 240 -11.79 42.99 10.09
CA LEU A 240 -11.69 44.37 9.59
C LEU A 240 -12.84 45.26 10.06
N PHE A 241 -14.01 44.65 10.28
CA PHE A 241 -15.23 45.32 10.73
C PHE A 241 -15.41 45.31 12.26
N SER A 242 -14.55 44.55 12.97
CA SER A 242 -14.58 44.44 14.43
C SER A 242 -14.03 45.73 15.07
N ARG A 243 -14.88 46.40 15.84
CA ARG A 243 -14.56 47.68 16.51
C ARG A 243 -14.00 47.47 17.91
N GLU A 244 -14.46 46.42 18.60
CA GLU A 244 -14.07 46.10 19.96
C GLU A 244 -13.50 44.67 20.06
N ILE A 245 -12.75 44.40 21.13
CA ILE A 245 -12.34 43.02 21.45
C ILE A 245 -13.58 42.33 22.02
N TYR A 246 -13.92 41.13 21.54
CA TYR A 246 -15.10 40.34 21.93
C TYR A 246 -16.46 40.80 21.37
N ASP A 247 -16.46 41.60 20.30
CA ASP A 247 -17.69 41.87 19.55
C ASP A 247 -18.15 40.65 18.70
N PRO A 248 -19.39 40.63 18.19
CA PRO A 248 -19.89 39.51 17.39
C PRO A 248 -19.05 39.20 16.14
N PHE A 249 -18.45 40.22 15.51
CA PHE A 249 -17.54 40.04 14.37
C PHE A 249 -16.25 39.34 14.79
N PHE A 250 -15.71 39.66 15.95
CA PHE A 250 -14.55 38.99 16.54
C PHE A 250 -14.87 37.52 16.86
N ALA A 251 -16.05 37.23 17.43
CA ALA A 251 -16.50 35.87 17.68
C ALA A 251 -16.63 35.06 16.39
N ALA A 252 -17.31 35.61 15.38
CA ALA A 252 -17.47 34.97 14.07
C ALA A 252 -16.12 34.69 13.39
N ALA A 253 -15.16 35.62 13.48
CA ALA A 253 -13.81 35.41 12.95
C ALA A 253 -13.06 34.23 13.62
N ARG A 254 -13.25 34.05 14.94
CA ARG A 254 -12.64 32.92 15.67
C ARG A 254 -13.27 31.59 15.27
N VAL A 255 -14.59 31.56 15.06
CA VAL A 255 -15.28 30.38 14.51
C VAL A 255 -14.70 30.00 13.14
N CYS A 256 -14.55 30.97 12.24
CA CYS A 256 -13.95 30.74 10.93
C CYS A 256 -12.52 30.17 11.03
N SER A 257 -11.71 30.64 11.97
CA SER A 257 -10.35 30.12 12.16
C SER A 257 -10.37 28.63 12.55
N ILE A 258 -11.24 28.25 13.49
CA ILE A 258 -11.42 26.86 13.93
C ILE A 258 -11.91 25.98 12.78
N LEU A 259 -12.91 26.44 12.03
CA LEU A 259 -13.44 25.72 10.86
C LEU A 259 -12.35 25.55 9.78
N GLY A 260 -11.52 26.56 9.57
CA GLY A 260 -10.36 26.49 8.68
C GLY A 260 -9.37 25.41 9.12
N TYR A 261 -8.98 25.39 10.40
CA TYR A 261 -8.09 24.36 10.93
C TYR A 261 -8.70 22.96 10.83
N ALA A 262 -9.98 22.81 11.16
CA ALA A 262 -10.72 21.55 11.06
C ALA A 262 -10.76 21.02 9.61
N ALA A 263 -11.00 21.90 8.63
CA ALA A 263 -10.97 21.54 7.21
C ALA A 263 -9.60 21.01 6.76
N SER A 264 -8.51 21.59 7.27
CA SER A 264 -7.14 21.13 6.96
C SER A 264 -6.87 19.73 7.52
N LEU A 265 -7.28 19.47 8.77
CA LEU A 265 -7.10 18.18 9.44
C LEU A 265 -7.96 17.09 8.81
N LEU A 266 -9.21 17.41 8.48
CA LEU A 266 -10.13 16.51 7.81
C LEU A 266 -9.63 16.16 6.40
N GLY A 267 -9.18 17.17 5.64
CA GLY A 267 -8.57 16.96 4.33
C GLY A 267 -7.33 16.08 4.37
N PHE A 268 -6.44 16.29 5.35
CA PHE A 268 -5.28 15.42 5.56
C PHE A 268 -5.71 13.98 5.84
N SER A 269 -6.70 13.79 6.72
CA SER A 269 -7.18 12.47 7.12
C SER A 269 -7.80 11.72 5.95
N LEU A 270 -8.62 12.38 5.14
CA LEU A 270 -9.19 11.81 3.92
C LEU A 270 -8.12 11.49 2.86
N HIS A 271 -7.10 12.35 2.73
CA HIS A 271 -6.00 12.07 1.82
C HIS A 271 -5.20 10.83 2.23
N GLN A 272 -4.95 10.63 3.53
CA GLN A 272 -4.26 9.42 4.00
C GLN A 272 -5.05 8.15 3.69
N LEU A 273 -6.37 8.18 3.89
CA LEU A 273 -7.24 7.06 3.52
C LEU A 273 -7.15 6.74 2.02
N SER A 274 -7.23 7.77 1.17
CA SER A 274 -7.13 7.59 -0.28
C SER A 274 -5.78 7.01 -0.70
N VAL A 275 -4.67 7.45 -0.10
CA VAL A 275 -3.33 6.97 -0.45
C VAL A 275 -3.13 5.52 0.04
N GLU A 276 -3.64 5.18 1.21
CA GLU A 276 -3.54 3.83 1.77
C GLU A 276 -4.35 2.82 0.96
N ASP A 277 -5.54 3.20 0.50
CA ASP A 277 -6.36 2.38 -0.40
C ASP A 277 -5.63 2.09 -1.72
N ASP A 278 -5.02 3.12 -2.34
CA ASP A 278 -4.27 2.98 -3.59
C ASP A 278 -3.03 2.08 -3.42
N GLN A 279 -2.31 2.23 -2.31
CA GLN A 279 -1.12 1.41 -2.01
C GLN A 279 -1.51 -0.06 -1.82
N ASN A 280 -2.52 -0.32 -1.01
CA ASN A 280 -2.97 -1.69 -0.77
C ASN A 280 -3.50 -2.33 -2.06
N TRP A 281 -4.21 -1.57 -2.89
CA TRP A 281 -4.69 -2.08 -4.18
C TRP A 281 -3.54 -2.47 -5.11
N THR A 282 -2.46 -1.69 -5.12
CA THR A 282 -1.26 -1.98 -5.91
C THR A 282 -0.56 -3.25 -5.42
N VAL A 283 -0.39 -3.39 -4.09
CA VAL A 283 0.19 -4.59 -3.48
C VAL A 283 -0.66 -5.82 -3.78
N PHE A 284 -1.97 -5.72 -3.64
CA PHE A 284 -2.91 -6.80 -3.96
C PHE A 284 -2.78 -7.23 -5.42
N ARG A 285 -2.75 -6.28 -6.36
CA ARG A 285 -2.60 -6.55 -7.79
C ARG A 285 -1.27 -7.23 -8.11
N MET A 286 -0.18 -6.79 -7.47
CA MET A 286 1.14 -7.39 -7.62
C MET A 286 1.16 -8.83 -7.07
N SER A 287 0.58 -9.07 -5.90
CA SER A 287 0.49 -10.41 -5.31
C SER A 287 -0.27 -11.37 -6.23
N ALA A 288 -1.43 -10.95 -6.74
CA ALA A 288 -2.24 -11.76 -7.64
C ALA A 288 -1.58 -12.03 -9.00
N GLU A 289 -0.65 -11.19 -9.45
CA GLU A 289 0.16 -11.43 -10.65
C GLU A 289 1.27 -12.45 -10.37
N VAL A 290 1.98 -12.29 -9.24
CA VAL A 290 3.03 -13.23 -8.81
C VAL A 290 2.45 -14.64 -8.63
N ASP A 291 1.29 -14.77 -8.00
CA ASP A 291 0.63 -16.07 -7.81
C ASP A 291 0.27 -16.74 -9.14
N ARG A 292 -0.16 -15.95 -10.14
CA ARG A 292 -0.46 -16.47 -11.49
C ARG A 292 0.79 -16.95 -12.21
N ILE A 293 1.87 -16.18 -12.16
CA ILE A 293 3.16 -16.56 -12.77
C ILE A 293 3.72 -17.81 -12.10
N ASN A 294 3.69 -17.87 -10.78
CA ASN A 294 4.15 -19.02 -10.02
C ASN A 294 3.34 -20.28 -10.33
N ALA A 295 2.02 -20.18 -10.48
CA ALA A 295 1.17 -21.32 -10.83
C ALA A 295 1.53 -21.90 -12.21
N ALA A 296 1.64 -21.05 -13.23
CA ALA A 296 2.00 -21.48 -14.58
C ALA A 296 3.41 -22.09 -14.63
N TYR A 297 4.39 -21.43 -14.00
CA TYR A 297 5.75 -21.94 -13.92
C TYR A 297 5.84 -23.28 -13.18
N LEU A 298 5.09 -23.44 -12.09
CA LEU A 298 5.09 -24.68 -11.31
C LEU A 298 4.50 -25.85 -12.11
N GLU A 299 3.44 -25.62 -12.90
CA GLU A 299 2.87 -26.66 -13.78
C GLU A 299 3.91 -27.17 -14.80
N ASP A 300 4.61 -26.25 -15.47
CA ASP A 300 5.63 -26.61 -16.45
C ASP A 300 6.79 -27.39 -15.81
N VAL A 301 7.29 -26.92 -14.67
CA VAL A 301 8.39 -27.59 -13.93
C VAL A 301 7.95 -28.96 -13.42
N VAL A 302 6.71 -29.11 -12.93
CA VAL A 302 6.19 -30.41 -12.48
C VAL A 302 6.09 -31.38 -13.65
N LEU A 303 5.59 -30.95 -14.80
CA LEU A 303 5.50 -31.81 -16.00
C LEU A 303 6.88 -32.22 -16.52
N GLU A 304 7.84 -31.30 -16.53
CA GLU A 304 9.23 -31.61 -16.88
C GLU A 304 9.83 -32.64 -15.92
N LYS A 305 9.67 -32.45 -14.61
CA LYS A 305 10.19 -33.39 -13.61
C LYS A 305 9.52 -34.77 -13.67
N ILE A 306 8.23 -34.83 -13.96
CA ILE A 306 7.53 -36.11 -14.19
C ILE A 306 8.15 -36.84 -15.38
N ARG A 307 8.44 -36.14 -16.48
CA ARG A 307 9.08 -36.74 -17.66
C ARG A 307 10.49 -37.23 -17.37
N GLU A 308 11.33 -36.41 -16.73
CA GLU A 308 12.69 -36.82 -16.34
C GLU A 308 12.69 -38.09 -15.46
N VAL A 309 11.78 -38.17 -14.49
CA VAL A 309 11.65 -39.33 -13.61
C VAL A 309 11.20 -40.57 -14.39
N ALA A 310 10.21 -40.42 -15.28
CA ALA A 310 9.73 -41.52 -16.13
C ALA A 310 10.83 -42.05 -17.05
N ASP A 311 11.58 -41.17 -17.71
CA ASP A 311 12.68 -41.52 -18.61
C ASP A 311 13.82 -42.23 -17.85
N SER A 312 14.16 -41.73 -16.65
CA SER A 312 15.18 -42.34 -15.79
C SER A 312 14.78 -43.75 -15.32
N HIS A 313 13.52 -43.94 -14.92
CA HIS A 313 13.01 -45.27 -14.58
C HIS A 313 13.03 -46.21 -15.77
N MET A 314 12.64 -45.74 -16.96
CA MET A 314 12.68 -46.55 -18.17
C MET A 314 14.10 -46.98 -18.53
N ALA A 315 15.06 -46.05 -18.46
CA ALA A 315 16.47 -46.35 -18.69
C ALA A 315 17.01 -47.40 -17.71
N THR A 316 16.59 -47.33 -16.45
CA THR A 316 16.96 -48.32 -15.42
C THR A 316 16.38 -49.70 -15.71
N ILE A 317 15.10 -49.78 -16.09
CA ILE A 317 14.42 -51.03 -16.47
C ILE A 317 15.13 -51.68 -17.66
N LEU A 318 15.43 -50.90 -18.70
CA LEU A 318 16.14 -51.38 -19.88
C LEU A 318 17.56 -51.85 -19.55
N ALA A 319 18.28 -51.15 -18.67
CA ALA A 319 19.60 -51.57 -18.23
C ALA A 319 19.56 -52.90 -17.47
N MET A 320 18.59 -53.08 -16.55
CA MET A 320 18.42 -54.34 -15.82
C MET A 320 18.05 -55.51 -16.74
N SER A 321 17.16 -55.27 -17.72
CA SER A 321 16.81 -56.24 -18.75
C SER A 321 18.04 -56.66 -19.57
N LYS A 322 18.82 -55.69 -20.08
CA LYS A 322 20.07 -55.96 -20.81
C LYS A 322 21.11 -56.71 -19.98
N LEU A 323 21.21 -56.43 -18.68
CA LEU A 323 22.08 -57.18 -17.77
C LEU A 323 21.64 -58.63 -17.60
N ALA A 324 20.33 -58.87 -17.47
CA ALA A 324 19.80 -60.23 -17.39
C ALA A 324 20.06 -61.03 -18.68
N GLU A 325 19.93 -60.39 -19.84
CA GLU A 325 20.24 -61.02 -21.13
C GLU A 325 21.73 -61.24 -21.34
N SER A 326 22.63 -60.42 -20.80
CA SER A 326 24.08 -60.57 -21.01
C SER A 326 24.68 -61.91 -20.58
N ARG A 327 23.93 -62.75 -19.85
CA ARG A 327 24.29 -64.12 -19.45
C ARG A 327 24.01 -65.18 -20.52
N ASP A 328 23.29 -64.86 -21.58
CA ASP A 328 22.91 -65.75 -22.68
C ASP A 328 23.26 -64.99 -23.97
N ASP A 329 23.85 -65.62 -24.99
CA ASP A 329 24.60 -64.96 -26.08
C ASP A 329 23.74 -64.12 -27.06
N GLU A 330 22.50 -63.81 -26.66
CA GLU A 330 21.56 -62.90 -27.29
C GLU A 330 22.08 -61.45 -27.19
N THR A 331 22.47 -60.87 -28.32
CA THR A 331 22.90 -59.46 -28.38
C THR A 331 21.77 -58.56 -27.87
N GLY A 332 22.07 -57.53 -27.05
CA GLY A 332 21.05 -56.60 -26.49
C GLY A 332 20.22 -55.79 -27.51
N ARG A 333 20.46 -55.98 -28.83
CA ARG A 333 19.57 -55.56 -29.92
C ARG A 333 18.32 -56.44 -30.03
N HIS A 334 18.28 -57.61 -29.39
CA HIS A 334 17.11 -58.48 -29.32
C HIS A 334 15.95 -57.77 -28.62
N ILE A 335 16.18 -57.23 -27.42
CA ILE A 335 15.17 -56.49 -26.64
C ILE A 335 14.50 -55.42 -27.50
N GLU A 336 15.30 -54.54 -28.10
CA GLU A 336 14.79 -53.42 -28.89
C GLU A 336 13.93 -53.89 -30.08
N ARG A 337 14.34 -54.97 -30.76
CA ARG A 337 13.55 -55.58 -31.84
C ARG A 337 12.24 -56.18 -31.34
N THR A 338 12.28 -56.90 -30.23
CA THR A 338 11.09 -57.55 -29.63
C THR A 338 10.08 -56.50 -29.18
N GLN A 339 10.54 -55.42 -28.53
CA GLN A 339 9.68 -54.29 -28.14
C GLN A 339 8.98 -53.67 -29.35
N GLU A 340 9.72 -53.34 -30.41
CA GLU A 340 9.15 -52.72 -31.60
C GLU A 340 8.21 -53.67 -32.36
N LEU A 341 8.55 -54.96 -32.45
CA LEU A 341 7.67 -55.99 -33.02
C LEU A 341 6.34 -56.06 -32.24
N CYS A 342 6.38 -56.12 -30.90
CA CYS A 342 5.19 -56.11 -30.07
C CYS A 342 4.34 -54.85 -30.30
N ARG A 343 4.96 -53.67 -30.43
CA ARG A 343 4.26 -52.40 -30.69
C ARG A 343 3.59 -52.38 -32.05
N VAL A 344 4.29 -52.80 -33.10
CA VAL A 344 3.74 -52.87 -34.46
C VAL A 344 2.58 -53.86 -34.52
N LEU A 345 2.73 -55.04 -33.91
CA LEU A 345 1.67 -56.03 -33.83
C LEU A 345 0.46 -55.51 -33.06
N ALA A 346 0.65 -54.87 -31.90
CA ALA A 346 -0.44 -54.30 -31.11
C ALA A 346 -1.18 -53.19 -31.89
N ARG A 347 -0.46 -52.30 -32.58
CA ARG A 347 -1.06 -51.29 -33.46
C ARG A 347 -1.91 -51.90 -34.56
N LYS A 348 -1.45 -52.99 -35.19
CA LYS A 348 -2.22 -53.72 -36.21
C LYS A 348 -3.41 -54.48 -35.64
N MET A 349 -3.27 -55.07 -34.46
CA MET A 349 -4.38 -55.74 -33.80
C MET A 349 -5.48 -54.75 -33.41
N ARG A 350 -5.14 -53.52 -33.02
CA ARG A 350 -6.12 -52.46 -32.73
C ARG A 350 -7.05 -52.14 -33.91
N GLU A 351 -6.56 -52.24 -35.15
CA GLU A 351 -7.35 -52.02 -36.36
C GLU A 351 -8.45 -53.10 -36.55
N LEU A 352 -8.34 -54.25 -35.87
CA LEU A 352 -9.30 -55.34 -35.96
C LEU A 352 -10.48 -55.10 -34.99
N PRO A 353 -11.75 -55.20 -35.45
CA PRO A 353 -12.94 -54.94 -34.62
C PRO A 353 -13.01 -55.75 -33.32
N ARG A 354 -12.42 -56.95 -33.31
CA ARG A 354 -12.37 -57.84 -32.12
C ARG A 354 -11.52 -57.27 -30.98
N TYR A 355 -10.48 -56.50 -31.28
CA TYR A 355 -9.50 -56.03 -30.28
C TYR A 355 -9.55 -54.52 -30.05
N ALA A 356 -10.31 -53.77 -30.85
CA ALA A 356 -10.43 -52.31 -30.77
C ALA A 356 -10.92 -51.80 -29.39
N SER A 357 -11.67 -52.60 -28.63
CA SER A 357 -12.14 -52.25 -27.28
C SER A 357 -11.13 -52.54 -26.18
N VAL A 358 -10.04 -53.26 -26.47
CA VAL A 358 -9.03 -53.72 -25.49
C VAL A 358 -7.68 -53.05 -25.71
N ILE A 359 -7.31 -52.81 -26.97
CA ILE A 359 -6.00 -52.27 -27.34
C ILE A 359 -6.13 -50.76 -27.58
N ASP A 360 -5.88 -49.97 -26.55
CA ASP A 360 -5.75 -48.51 -26.63
C ASP A 360 -4.26 -48.08 -26.68
N ASP A 361 -4.00 -46.78 -26.73
CA ASP A 361 -2.62 -46.25 -26.75
C ASP A 361 -1.85 -46.64 -25.48
N ALA A 362 -2.52 -46.70 -24.33
CA ALA A 362 -1.90 -47.11 -23.07
C ALA A 362 -1.46 -48.58 -23.11
N PHE A 363 -2.27 -49.47 -23.68
CA PHE A 363 -1.90 -50.87 -23.88
C PHE A 363 -0.67 -51.00 -24.80
N ILE A 364 -0.63 -50.25 -25.91
CA ILE A 364 0.47 -50.29 -26.88
C ILE A 364 1.80 -49.85 -26.24
N GLU A 365 1.80 -48.79 -25.44
CA GLU A 365 3.00 -48.35 -24.72
C GLU A 365 3.38 -49.35 -23.62
N ASN A 366 2.39 -49.86 -22.86
CA ASN A 366 2.65 -50.85 -21.81
C ASN A 366 3.26 -52.15 -22.37
N ILE A 367 2.74 -52.69 -23.48
CA ILE A 367 3.29 -53.91 -24.08
C ILE A 367 4.67 -53.67 -24.69
N TYR A 368 4.93 -52.49 -25.26
CA TYR A 368 6.25 -52.10 -25.74
C TYR A 368 7.29 -52.11 -24.60
N HIS A 369 6.95 -51.53 -23.45
CA HIS A 369 7.86 -51.52 -22.30
C HIS A 369 7.97 -52.91 -21.65
N ALA A 370 6.85 -53.60 -21.42
CA ALA A 370 6.81 -54.92 -20.78
C ALA A 370 7.55 -56.00 -21.58
N ALA A 371 7.58 -55.91 -22.91
CA ALA A 371 8.28 -56.85 -23.77
C ALA A 371 9.79 -56.93 -23.46
N SER A 372 10.41 -55.84 -22.98
CA SER A 372 11.82 -55.87 -22.55
C SER A 372 12.06 -56.77 -21.33
N LEU A 373 11.02 -57.05 -20.53
CA LEU A 373 11.14 -57.82 -19.29
C LEU A 373 10.82 -59.31 -19.47
N HIS A 374 10.48 -59.76 -20.70
CA HIS A 374 9.98 -61.12 -20.92
C HIS A 374 10.93 -62.21 -20.41
N ASP A 375 12.24 -62.00 -20.57
CA ASP A 375 13.29 -62.94 -20.19
C ASP A 375 14.03 -62.58 -18.89
N ILE A 376 13.56 -61.58 -18.12
CA ILE A 376 14.22 -61.15 -16.87
C ILE A 376 14.41 -62.30 -15.87
N GLY A 377 13.53 -63.30 -15.91
CA GLY A 377 13.60 -64.47 -15.03
C GLY A 377 14.73 -65.44 -15.34
N LYS A 378 15.45 -65.30 -16.48
CA LYS A 378 16.65 -66.07 -16.78
C LYS A 378 17.73 -65.91 -15.71
N VAL A 379 17.72 -64.80 -14.97
CA VAL A 379 18.59 -64.58 -13.81
C VAL A 379 18.51 -65.71 -12.78
N GLY A 380 17.34 -66.35 -12.62
CA GLY A 380 17.14 -67.46 -11.69
C GLY A 380 17.53 -68.84 -12.22
N ILE A 381 18.02 -68.95 -13.47
CA ILE A 381 18.43 -70.22 -14.07
C ILE A 381 19.93 -70.46 -13.80
N PRO A 382 20.36 -71.66 -13.38
CA PRO A 382 21.77 -71.98 -13.17
C PRO A 382 22.61 -71.87 -14.45
N ASP A 383 23.83 -71.33 -14.36
CA ASP A 383 24.74 -71.17 -15.52
C ASP A 383 25.03 -72.49 -16.23
N ALA A 384 25.22 -73.59 -15.48
CA ALA A 384 25.49 -74.92 -16.05
C ALA A 384 24.37 -75.43 -16.98
N VAL A 385 23.16 -74.87 -16.87
CA VAL A 385 22.01 -75.18 -17.71
C VAL A 385 21.82 -74.10 -18.78
N LEU A 386 21.92 -72.82 -18.41
CA LEU A 386 21.71 -71.69 -19.33
C LEU A 386 22.79 -71.60 -20.41
N LEU A 387 24.05 -71.87 -20.06
CA LEU A 387 25.23 -71.74 -20.94
C LEU A 387 25.71 -73.07 -21.54
N LYS A 388 24.90 -74.13 -21.47
CA LYS A 388 25.32 -75.46 -21.92
C LYS A 388 25.50 -75.50 -23.44
N GLU A 389 26.72 -75.75 -23.90
CA GLU A 389 27.03 -76.01 -25.31
C GLU A 389 26.57 -77.43 -25.71
N GLY A 390 25.31 -77.57 -26.14
CA GLY A 390 24.76 -78.84 -26.64
C GLY A 390 23.27 -79.01 -26.37
N ALA A 391 22.73 -80.20 -26.68
CA ALA A 391 21.33 -80.50 -26.40
C ALA A 391 21.09 -80.58 -24.87
N LEU A 392 20.01 -79.94 -24.43
CA LEU A 392 19.52 -80.04 -23.06
C LEU A 392 18.85 -81.39 -22.83
N SER A 393 19.03 -81.97 -21.64
CA SER A 393 18.20 -83.08 -21.15
C SER A 393 16.77 -82.59 -20.88
N GLU A 394 15.83 -83.50 -20.68
CA GLU A 394 14.45 -83.10 -20.37
C GLU A 394 14.37 -82.35 -19.03
N GLU A 395 15.18 -82.73 -18.04
CA GLU A 395 15.28 -82.07 -16.74
C GLU A 395 15.86 -80.66 -16.86
N GLU A 396 16.89 -80.48 -17.70
CA GLU A 396 17.51 -79.19 -18.02
C GLU A 396 16.52 -78.27 -18.74
N ARG A 397 15.75 -78.83 -19.68
CA ARG A 397 14.71 -78.08 -20.40
C ARG A 397 13.57 -77.66 -19.48
N GLU A 398 13.15 -78.52 -18.56
CA GLU A 398 12.19 -78.18 -17.51
C GLU A 398 12.72 -77.08 -16.57
N MET A 399 14.02 -77.02 -16.32
CA MET A 399 14.62 -75.90 -15.59
C MET A 399 14.51 -74.58 -16.36
N ILE A 400 14.85 -74.55 -17.66
CA ILE A 400 14.73 -73.33 -18.47
C ILE A 400 13.27 -72.84 -18.54
N ARG A 401 12.30 -73.74 -18.64
CA ARG A 401 10.85 -73.41 -18.67
C ARG A 401 10.36 -72.68 -17.43
N ARG A 402 11.13 -72.62 -16.34
CA ARG A 402 10.76 -71.91 -15.11
C ARG A 402 10.99 -70.40 -15.19
N HIS A 403 11.82 -69.91 -16.12
CA HIS A 403 12.17 -68.48 -16.18
C HIS A 403 10.96 -67.53 -16.27
N PRO A 404 9.85 -67.82 -16.99
CA PRO A 404 8.70 -66.91 -17.03
C PRO A 404 8.02 -66.81 -15.66
N GLY A 405 7.94 -67.94 -14.94
CA GLY A 405 7.37 -67.98 -13.59
C GLY A 405 8.23 -67.22 -12.57
N ILE A 406 9.55 -67.32 -12.68
CA ILE A 406 10.51 -66.55 -11.87
C ILE A 406 10.36 -65.05 -12.15
N GLY A 407 10.28 -64.66 -13.43
CA GLY A 407 10.07 -63.27 -13.85
C GLY A 407 8.74 -62.71 -13.31
N ALA A 408 7.64 -63.44 -13.51
CA ALA A 408 6.32 -63.05 -13.01
C ALA A 408 6.31 -62.88 -11.48
N ALA A 409 6.83 -63.86 -10.74
CA ALA A 409 6.91 -63.78 -9.28
C ALA A 409 7.77 -62.61 -8.78
N THR A 410 8.79 -62.22 -9.55
CA THR A 410 9.62 -61.06 -9.25
C THR A 410 8.83 -59.77 -9.46
N LEU A 411 8.16 -59.62 -10.60
CA LEU A 411 7.36 -58.44 -10.92
C LEU A 411 6.16 -58.26 -9.96
N GLU A 412 5.53 -59.34 -9.53
CA GLU A 412 4.44 -59.28 -8.53
C GLU A 412 4.89 -58.77 -7.17
N ARG A 413 6.16 -58.96 -6.80
CA ARG A 413 6.72 -58.51 -5.51
C ARG A 413 7.15 -57.04 -5.49
N VAL A 414 7.32 -56.41 -6.65
CA VAL A 414 7.76 -55.01 -6.79
C VAL A 414 6.56 -54.02 -6.71
N ARG A 415 5.38 -54.52 -6.34
CA ARG A 415 4.12 -53.78 -6.36
C ARG A 415 3.83 -52.96 -5.12
#